data_AF-A0A2J8FWD9-F1
#
_entry.id   AF-A0A2J8FWD9-F1
#
_cell.length_a   1.000
_cell.length_b   1.000
_cell.length_c   1.000
_cell.angle_alpha   90.00
_cell.angle_beta   90.00
_cell.angle_gamma   90.00
#
_symmetry.space_group_name_H-M   'P 1'
#
loop_
_entity.id
_entity.type
_entity.pdbx_description
1 polymer ?
#
loop_
_entity_poly.entity_id
_entity_poly.type
_entity_poly.pdbx_seq_one_letter_code
_entity_poly.pdbx_strand_id
1 'polypeptide(L)'
;MDGKAAMTTLKGIESSVAALAVFVREAAGVEAGSGALTSAGCVAGADSLDGPGGDPLRDQADAWLDVLAVAARLEARVTALKVQAAAGFASAEAALAAPDASPAERDVLEMSVTAEVAGALTVSEGSAVRFLEESAKLSRDLPLTLAALGAGMLSWQHAKIMCDETDGLAPEV
;
A
#
# COMPACT_ATOMS: atom_id res chain seq x y z
N MET A 1 9.61 -11.83 13.95
CA MET A 1 8.80 -10.78 13.30
C MET A 1 7.82 -10.18 14.29
N ASP A 2 7.66 -8.86 14.29
CA ASP A 2 6.66 -8.19 15.12
C ASP A 2 5.27 -8.23 14.44
N GLY A 3 4.43 -9.20 14.81
CA GLY A 3 3.07 -9.34 14.29
C GLY A 3 2.20 -8.09 14.51
N LYS A 4 2.58 -7.21 15.45
CA LYS A 4 1.91 -5.92 15.68
C LYS A 4 2.02 -4.97 14.48
N ALA A 5 3.16 -4.97 13.79
CA ALA A 5 3.36 -4.12 12.61
C ALA A 5 2.41 -4.52 11.48
N ALA A 6 2.28 -5.83 11.21
CA ALA A 6 1.33 -6.36 10.22
C ALA A 6 -0.13 -6.02 10.55
N MET A 7 -0.52 -6.16 11.83
CA MET A 7 -1.88 -5.78 12.25
C MET A 7 -2.14 -4.28 12.15
N THR A 8 -1.13 -3.44 12.39
CA THR A 8 -1.26 -1.99 12.20
C THR A 8 -1.46 -1.65 10.73
N THR A 9 -0.69 -2.26 9.82
CA THR A 9 -0.88 -2.10 8.37
C THR A 9 -2.27 -2.54 7.94
N LEU A 10 -2.75 -3.68 8.43
CA LEU A 10 -4.08 -4.23 8.10
C LEU A 10 -5.22 -3.29 8.49
N LYS A 11 -5.20 -2.74 9.71
CA LYS A 11 -6.20 -1.74 10.14
C LYS A 11 -6.16 -0.49 9.25
N GLY A 12 -4.97 -0.11 8.80
CA GLY A 12 -4.79 0.93 7.80
C GLY A 12 -5.47 0.60 6.47
N ILE A 13 -5.31 -0.63 5.97
CA ILE A 13 -5.96 -1.11 4.75
C ILE A 13 -7.49 -1.04 4.89
N GLU A 14 -8.05 -1.54 5.99
CA GLU A 14 -9.51 -1.50 6.25
C GLU A 14 -10.05 -0.07 6.20
N SER A 15 -9.36 0.87 6.86
CA SER A 15 -9.73 2.28 6.86
C SER A 15 -9.65 2.90 5.45
N SER A 16 -8.63 2.53 4.68
CA SER A 16 -8.44 2.99 3.29
C SER A 16 -9.49 2.42 2.34
N VAL A 17 -9.91 1.17 2.50
CA VAL A 17 -10.98 0.56 1.70
C VAL A 17 -12.32 1.26 1.98
N ALA A 18 -12.61 1.55 3.25
CA ALA A 18 -13.81 2.30 3.61
C ALA A 18 -13.81 3.71 3.00
N ALA A 19 -12.68 4.41 3.05
CA ALA A 19 -12.51 5.73 2.43
C ALA A 19 -12.67 5.66 0.90
N LEU A 20 -12.02 4.70 0.24
CA LEU A 20 -12.11 4.52 -1.22
C LEU A 20 -13.57 4.35 -1.68
N ALA A 21 -14.37 3.59 -0.92
CA ALA A 21 -15.78 3.42 -1.23
C ALA A 21 -16.59 4.73 -1.15
N VAL A 22 -16.22 5.66 -0.26
CA VAL A 22 -16.83 7.00 -0.18
C VAL A 22 -16.46 7.81 -1.42
N PHE A 23 -15.17 7.94 -1.71
CA PHE A 23 -14.68 8.72 -2.86
C PHE A 23 -15.21 8.20 -4.20
N VAL A 24 -15.33 6.89 -4.37
CA VAL A 24 -15.89 6.31 -5.61
C VAL A 24 -17.39 6.64 -5.76
N ARG A 25 -18.16 6.69 -4.65
CA ARG A 25 -19.59 7.06 -4.72
C ARG A 25 -19.76 8.54 -5.06
N GLU A 26 -18.98 9.40 -4.41
CA GLU A 26 -18.92 10.82 -4.68
C GLU A 26 -18.51 11.07 -6.15
N ALA A 27 -17.44 10.43 -6.60
CA ALA A 27 -16.98 10.49 -8.00
C ALA A 27 -17.92 9.80 -8.99
N ALA A 28 -18.90 9.01 -8.56
CA ALA A 28 -19.91 8.45 -9.47
C ALA A 28 -21.17 9.33 -9.55
N GLY A 29 -21.22 10.45 -8.82
CA GLY A 29 -22.43 11.27 -8.66
C GLY A 29 -23.57 10.51 -7.97
N VAL A 30 -23.25 9.42 -7.26
CA VAL A 30 -24.22 8.64 -6.47
C VAL A 30 -24.32 9.29 -5.09
N GLU A 31 -24.75 10.54 -5.07
CA GLU A 31 -25.26 11.16 -3.85
C GLU A 31 -26.50 10.36 -3.43
N ALA A 32 -26.45 9.76 -2.24
CA ALA A 32 -27.64 9.24 -1.59
C ALA A 32 -28.64 10.40 -1.52
N GLY A 33 -29.78 10.25 -2.20
CA GLY A 33 -30.75 11.32 -2.40
C GLY A 33 -30.94 12.19 -1.17
N SER A 34 -30.45 13.42 -1.22
CA SER A 34 -30.80 14.45 -0.26
C SER A 34 -32.23 14.89 -0.56
N GLY A 35 -33.16 14.26 0.15
CA GLY A 35 -34.52 14.77 0.28
C GLY A 35 -34.46 16.14 0.97
N ALA A 36 -34.66 17.20 0.19
CA ALA A 36 -35.06 18.51 0.69
C ALA A 36 -36.22 19.02 -0.18
N LEU A 37 -37.43 18.55 0.16
CA LEU A 37 -38.66 19.31 -0.08
C LEU A 37 -38.72 20.45 0.95
N THR A 38 -39.37 21.54 0.53
CA THR A 38 -39.65 22.82 1.23
C THR A 38 -38.52 23.86 1.09
N SER A 39 -38.77 25.10 0.66
CA SER A 39 -39.99 25.92 0.66
C SER A 39 -39.95 26.99 -0.43
N ALA A 40 -41.15 27.46 -0.80
CA ALA A 40 -41.39 28.53 -1.77
C ALA A 40 -40.77 29.87 -1.37
N GLY A 41 -40.30 30.64 -2.36
CA GLY A 41 -39.92 32.03 -2.19
C GLY A 41 -39.23 32.60 -3.43
N CYS A 42 -39.98 33.31 -4.26
CA CYS A 42 -39.45 34.13 -5.35
C CYS A 42 -38.69 35.35 -4.80
N VAL A 43 -37.56 35.72 -5.41
CA VAL A 43 -37.26 37.08 -5.91
C VAL A 43 -35.99 37.07 -6.76
N ALA A 44 -36.04 37.85 -7.84
CA ALA A 44 -34.96 38.08 -8.78
C ALA A 44 -33.88 39.02 -8.21
N GLY A 45 -32.63 38.79 -8.59
CA GLY A 45 -31.49 39.67 -8.35
C GLY A 45 -30.27 39.17 -9.13
N ALA A 46 -30.10 39.69 -10.34
CA ALA A 46 -28.95 39.44 -11.18
C ALA A 46 -27.81 40.38 -10.75
N ASP A 47 -26.91 39.92 -9.89
CA ASP A 47 -25.48 40.31 -9.86
C ASP A 47 -24.70 39.39 -8.89
N SER A 48 -24.35 38.18 -9.34
CA SER A 48 -23.32 37.34 -8.71
C SER A 48 -22.84 36.31 -9.75
N LEU A 49 -21.73 36.61 -10.44
CA LEU A 49 -20.97 35.56 -11.15
C LEU A 49 -20.11 34.74 -10.17
N ASP A 50 -20.09 35.10 -8.88
CA ASP A 50 -19.65 34.25 -7.77
C ASP A 50 -20.88 33.67 -7.06
N GLY A 51 -21.46 32.61 -7.64
CA GLY A 51 -22.36 31.72 -6.92
C GLY A 51 -21.56 30.70 -6.10
N PRO A 52 -22.09 30.21 -4.95
CA PRO A 52 -21.46 29.15 -4.16
C PRO A 52 -21.69 27.77 -4.81
N GLY A 53 -21.25 27.61 -6.06
CA GLY A 53 -21.35 26.38 -6.82
C GLY A 53 -20.32 26.39 -7.93
N GLY A 54 -19.26 25.59 -7.77
CA GLY A 54 -18.20 25.42 -8.77
C GLY A 54 -18.71 24.79 -10.06
N ASP A 55 -17.80 24.61 -11.03
CA ASP A 55 -18.09 23.83 -12.24
C ASP A 55 -18.26 22.36 -11.83
N PRO A 56 -19.47 21.76 -11.96
CA PRO A 56 -19.73 20.40 -11.50
C PRO A 56 -18.88 19.36 -12.24
N LEU A 57 -18.44 19.65 -13.47
CA LEU A 57 -17.54 18.75 -14.19
C LEU A 57 -16.12 18.79 -13.62
N ARG A 58 -15.72 19.94 -13.07
CA ARG A 58 -14.44 20.10 -12.39
C ARG A 58 -14.45 19.41 -11.03
N ASP A 59 -15.50 19.60 -10.25
CA ASP A 59 -15.68 18.90 -8.96
C ASP A 59 -15.66 17.39 -9.17
N GLN A 60 -16.32 16.92 -10.23
CA GLN A 60 -16.30 15.52 -10.63
C GLN A 60 -14.90 15.03 -11.04
N ALA A 61 -14.12 15.83 -11.77
CA ALA A 61 -12.76 15.47 -12.13
C ALA A 61 -11.83 15.41 -10.89
N ASP A 62 -11.98 16.36 -9.96
CA ASP A 62 -11.22 16.40 -8.72
C ASP A 62 -11.54 15.19 -7.83
N ALA A 63 -12.82 14.78 -7.75
CA ALA A 63 -13.23 13.56 -7.03
C ALA A 63 -12.56 12.29 -7.61
N TRP A 64 -12.38 12.19 -8.93
CA TRP A 64 -11.64 11.08 -9.54
C TRP A 64 -10.14 11.10 -9.19
N LEU A 65 -9.54 12.28 -9.04
CA LEU A 65 -8.15 12.39 -8.56
C LEU A 65 -8.02 11.94 -7.11
N ASP A 66 -9.00 12.23 -6.26
CA ASP A 66 -9.03 11.75 -4.88
C ASP A 66 -9.16 10.23 -4.81
N VAL A 67 -9.98 9.62 -5.67
CA VAL A 67 -10.05 8.14 -5.82
C VAL A 67 -8.67 7.56 -6.14
N LEU A 68 -7.96 8.13 -7.11
CA LEU A 68 -6.61 7.67 -7.47
C LEU A 68 -5.61 7.85 -6.31
N ALA A 69 -5.68 8.97 -5.60
CA ALA A 69 -4.81 9.23 -4.46
C ALA A 69 -5.04 8.22 -3.32
N VAL A 70 -6.28 7.85 -3.03
CA VAL A 70 -6.60 6.82 -2.02
C VAL A 70 -6.18 5.43 -2.50
N ALA A 71 -6.40 5.10 -3.77
CA ALA A 71 -5.97 3.83 -4.35
C ALA A 71 -4.45 3.65 -4.25
N ALA A 72 -3.66 4.66 -4.60
CA ALA A 72 -2.20 4.61 -4.48
C ALA A 72 -1.72 4.38 -3.04
N ARG A 73 -2.36 5.01 -2.05
CA ARG A 73 -2.05 4.78 -0.62
C ARG A 73 -2.41 3.36 -0.19
N LEU A 74 -3.54 2.84 -0.67
CA LEU A 74 -3.97 1.46 -0.41
C LEU A 74 -2.98 0.45 -1.01
N GLU A 75 -2.52 0.65 -2.24
CA GLU A 75 -1.50 -0.17 -2.88
C GLU A 75 -0.18 -0.19 -2.09
N ALA A 76 0.27 0.96 -1.59
CA ALA A 76 1.44 1.06 -0.73
C ALA A 76 1.27 0.22 0.55
N ARG A 77 0.12 0.32 1.22
CA ARG A 77 -0.18 -0.44 2.44
C ARG A 77 -0.25 -1.95 2.17
N VAL A 78 -0.89 -2.37 1.09
CA VAL A 78 -0.92 -3.77 0.65
C VAL A 78 0.49 -4.28 0.36
N THR A 79 1.33 -3.45 -0.26
CA THR A 79 2.73 -3.82 -0.54
C THR A 79 3.55 -3.95 0.74
N ALA A 80 3.37 -3.07 1.72
CA ALA A 80 4.00 -3.22 3.04
C ALA A 80 3.59 -4.53 3.73
N LEU A 81 2.30 -4.91 3.63
CA LEU A 81 1.81 -6.19 4.15
C LEU A 81 2.48 -7.37 3.43
N LYS A 82 2.64 -7.30 2.10
CA LYS A 82 3.38 -8.33 1.33
C LYS A 82 4.83 -8.46 1.79
N VAL A 83 5.53 -7.34 2.00
CA VAL A 83 6.91 -7.32 2.51
C VAL A 83 7.01 -8.00 3.88
N GLN A 84 6.08 -7.67 4.78
CA GLN A 84 6.01 -8.28 6.11
C GLN A 84 5.73 -9.78 6.00
N ALA A 85 4.75 -10.20 5.18
CA ALA A 85 4.44 -11.62 4.97
C ALA A 85 5.62 -12.40 4.39
N ALA A 86 6.33 -11.84 3.41
CA ALA A 86 7.51 -12.45 2.80
C ALA A 86 8.66 -12.63 3.80
N ALA A 87 8.96 -11.59 4.59
CA ALA A 87 9.97 -11.69 5.65
C ALA A 87 9.59 -12.74 6.71
N GLY A 88 8.29 -12.88 6.99
CA GLY A 88 7.78 -13.86 7.96
C GLY A 88 7.85 -15.28 7.47
N PHE A 89 7.46 -15.50 6.21
CA PHE A 89 7.58 -16.78 5.54
C PHE A 89 9.04 -17.23 5.47
N ALA A 90 9.94 -16.37 4.97
CA ALA A 90 11.37 -16.69 4.89
C ALA A 90 11.99 -16.98 6.27
N SER A 91 11.59 -16.22 7.30
CA SER A 91 12.04 -16.47 8.68
C SER A 91 11.49 -17.79 9.25
N ALA A 92 10.27 -18.19 8.89
CA ALA A 92 9.68 -19.45 9.33
C ALA A 92 10.36 -20.64 8.67
N GLU A 93 10.58 -20.58 7.36
CA GLU A 93 11.32 -21.60 6.59
C GLU A 93 12.75 -21.76 7.12
N ALA A 94 13.45 -20.65 7.39
CA ALA A 94 14.78 -20.70 8.01
C ALA A 94 14.78 -21.33 9.42
N ALA A 95 13.70 -21.16 10.18
CA ALA A 95 13.57 -21.76 11.51
C ALA A 95 13.22 -23.26 11.48
N LEU A 96 12.60 -23.72 10.39
CA LEU A 96 12.32 -25.15 10.15
C LEU A 96 13.55 -25.92 9.64
N ALA A 97 14.53 -25.21 9.07
CA ALA A 97 15.76 -25.81 8.58
C ALA A 97 16.57 -26.50 9.69
N ALA A 98 17.23 -27.61 9.34
CA ALA A 98 18.13 -28.30 10.27
C ALA A 98 19.27 -27.36 10.72
N PRO A 99 19.62 -27.32 12.02
CA PRO A 99 20.69 -26.45 12.52
C PRO A 99 22.06 -26.72 11.87
N ASP A 100 22.29 -27.95 11.41
CA ASP A 100 23.51 -28.44 10.77
C ASP A 100 23.36 -28.61 9.25
N ALA A 101 22.32 -28.01 8.65
CA ALA A 101 22.09 -28.06 7.20
C ALA A 101 23.36 -27.69 6.42
N SER A 102 23.72 -28.54 5.47
CA SER A 102 24.81 -28.34 4.52
C SER A 102 24.53 -27.14 3.61
N PRO A 103 25.56 -26.56 2.96
CA PRO A 103 25.36 -25.49 1.99
C PRO A 103 24.35 -25.83 0.90
N ALA A 104 24.41 -27.05 0.35
CA ALA A 104 23.47 -27.49 -0.69
C ALA A 104 22.01 -27.56 -0.20
N GLU A 105 21.79 -27.95 1.06
CA GLU A 105 20.44 -27.95 1.65
C GLU A 105 19.91 -26.52 1.86
N ARG A 106 20.78 -25.56 2.17
CA ARG A 106 20.40 -24.14 2.25
C ARG A 106 20.05 -23.56 0.88
N ASP A 107 20.81 -23.91 -0.16
CA ASP A 107 20.52 -23.49 -1.53
C ASP A 107 19.17 -24.04 -2.00
N VAL A 108 18.85 -25.30 -1.67
CA VAL A 108 17.55 -25.91 -1.96
C VAL A 108 16.42 -25.20 -1.21
N LEU A 109 16.63 -24.83 0.05
CA LEU A 109 15.65 -24.07 0.83
C LEU A 109 15.42 -22.69 0.20
N GLU A 110 16.46 -21.96 -0.17
CA GLU A 110 16.36 -20.65 -0.81
C GLU A 110 15.60 -20.71 -2.14
N MET A 111 15.88 -21.75 -2.95
CA MET A 111 15.17 -21.99 -4.20
C MET A 111 13.69 -22.33 -3.95
N SER A 112 13.40 -23.13 -2.91
CA SER A 112 12.03 -23.44 -2.49
C SER A 112 11.28 -22.19 -2.04
N VAL A 113 11.87 -21.38 -1.17
CA VAL A 113 11.28 -20.12 -0.68
C VAL A 113 10.96 -19.18 -1.85
N THR A 114 11.89 -19.07 -2.80
CA THR A 114 11.71 -18.27 -4.01
C THR A 114 10.54 -18.76 -4.86
N ALA A 115 10.47 -20.08 -5.12
CA ALA A 115 9.40 -20.67 -5.92
C ALA A 115 8.02 -20.50 -5.27
N GLU A 116 7.91 -20.71 -3.95
CA GLU A 116 6.66 -20.53 -3.20
C GLU A 116 6.18 -19.07 -3.25
N VAL A 117 7.08 -18.10 -3.05
CA VAL A 117 6.74 -16.68 -3.13
C VAL A 117 6.37 -16.27 -4.55
N ALA A 118 7.09 -16.77 -5.56
CA ALA A 118 6.78 -16.54 -6.97
C ALA A 118 5.37 -17.06 -7.33
N GLY A 119 5.05 -18.28 -6.89
CA GLY A 119 3.73 -18.88 -7.07
C GLY A 119 2.63 -18.11 -6.35
N ALA A 120 2.82 -17.75 -5.08
CA ALA A 120 1.83 -17.03 -4.28
C ALA A 120 1.52 -15.62 -4.81
N LEU A 121 2.53 -14.94 -5.36
CA LEU A 121 2.37 -13.60 -5.93
C LEU A 121 2.07 -13.60 -7.44
N THR A 122 2.09 -14.76 -8.09
CA THR A 122 1.94 -14.92 -9.54
C THR A 122 2.94 -14.06 -10.33
N VAL A 123 4.22 -14.16 -9.97
CA VAL A 123 5.33 -13.44 -10.61
C VAL A 123 6.42 -14.41 -11.06
N SER A 124 7.39 -13.92 -11.84
CA SER A 124 8.58 -14.73 -12.16
C SER A 124 9.45 -14.95 -10.93
N GLU A 125 10.19 -16.06 -10.89
CA GLU A 125 11.17 -16.34 -9.82
C GLU A 125 12.18 -15.20 -9.66
N GLY A 126 12.71 -14.64 -10.76
CA GLY A 126 13.61 -13.49 -10.67
C GLY A 126 12.98 -12.25 -10.03
N SER A 127 11.67 -12.03 -10.21
CA SER A 127 10.96 -10.95 -9.50
C SER A 127 10.77 -11.28 -8.02
N ALA A 128 10.52 -12.56 -7.70
CA ALA A 128 10.40 -13.04 -6.33
C ALA A 128 11.72 -12.95 -5.56
N VAL A 129 12.86 -13.33 -6.17
CA VAL A 129 14.19 -13.16 -5.58
C VAL A 129 14.41 -11.70 -5.20
N ARG A 130 14.27 -10.78 -6.15
CA ARG A 130 14.47 -9.34 -5.88
C ARG A 130 13.50 -8.83 -4.80
N PHE A 131 12.24 -9.27 -4.85
CA PHE A 131 11.25 -8.90 -3.84
C PHE A 131 11.60 -9.41 -2.44
N LEU A 132 12.12 -10.64 -2.32
CA LEU A 132 12.59 -11.23 -1.06
C LEU A 132 13.80 -10.47 -0.50
N GLU A 133 14.77 -10.11 -1.35
CA GLU A 133 15.93 -9.29 -0.98
C GLU A 133 15.50 -7.91 -0.46
N GLU A 134 14.68 -7.19 -1.23
CA GLU A 134 14.13 -5.89 -0.84
C GLU A 134 13.30 -6.00 0.45
N SER A 135 12.52 -7.08 0.61
CA SER A 135 11.72 -7.32 1.81
C SER A 135 12.59 -7.55 3.04
N ALA A 136 13.66 -8.32 2.91
CA ALA A 136 14.61 -8.57 3.98
C ALA A 136 15.36 -7.29 4.38
N LYS A 137 15.74 -6.46 3.41
CA LYS A 137 16.39 -5.16 3.64
C LYS A 137 15.45 -4.16 4.33
N LEU A 138 14.23 -4.01 3.83
CA LEU A 138 13.21 -3.14 4.45
C LEU A 138 12.87 -3.56 5.88
N SER A 139 12.84 -4.87 6.14
CA SER A 139 12.47 -5.40 7.46
C SER A 139 13.59 -5.29 8.49
N ARG A 140 14.85 -5.40 8.08
CA ARG A 140 16.01 -5.42 8.98
C ARG A 140 16.69 -4.06 9.08
N ASP A 141 16.92 -3.42 7.95
CA ASP A 141 17.85 -2.28 7.84
C ASP A 141 17.10 -0.96 7.67
N LEU A 142 15.91 -0.97 7.06
CA LEU A 142 15.12 0.24 6.79
C LEU A 142 13.70 0.22 7.41
N PRO A 143 13.55 -0.05 8.72
CA PRO A 143 12.24 -0.19 9.35
C PRO A 143 11.39 1.08 9.28
N LEU A 144 12.00 2.26 9.24
CA LEU A 144 11.28 3.54 9.08
C LEU A 144 10.71 3.69 7.66
N THR A 145 11.42 3.22 6.64
CA THR A 145 10.92 3.17 5.26
C THR A 145 9.75 2.21 5.15
N LEU A 146 9.86 1.02 5.76
CA LEU A 146 8.78 0.05 5.81
C LEU A 146 7.55 0.59 6.56
N ALA A 147 7.74 1.32 7.66
CA ALA A 147 6.65 1.97 8.39
C ALA A 147 5.96 3.06 7.56
N ALA A 148 6.72 3.88 6.82
CA ALA A 148 6.16 4.91 5.95
C ALA A 148 5.40 4.32 4.74
N LEU A 149 5.88 3.21 4.17
CA LEU A 149 5.15 2.42 3.17
C LEU A 149 3.85 1.85 3.77
N GLY A 150 3.90 1.26 4.96
CA GLY A 150 2.74 0.74 5.69
C GLY A 150 1.74 1.80 6.16
N ALA A 151 2.16 3.05 6.26
CA ALA A 151 1.29 4.20 6.47
C ALA A 151 0.69 4.75 5.16
N GLY A 152 1.14 4.28 3.99
CA GLY A 152 0.77 4.82 2.68
C GLY A 152 1.31 6.23 2.43
N MET A 153 2.43 6.60 3.07
CA MET A 153 3.11 7.88 2.83
C MET A 153 4.13 7.78 1.69
N LEU A 154 4.70 6.58 1.49
CA LEU A 154 5.61 6.27 0.40
C LEU A 154 4.97 5.24 -0.54
N SER A 155 5.32 5.29 -1.82
CA SER A 155 4.96 4.26 -2.79
C SER A 155 5.98 3.13 -2.75
N TRP A 156 5.66 2.01 -3.39
CA TRP A 156 6.62 0.92 -3.56
C TRP A 156 7.90 1.37 -4.29
N GLN A 157 7.77 2.24 -5.30
CA GLN A 157 8.91 2.76 -6.03
C GLN A 157 9.84 3.60 -5.12
N HIS A 158 9.29 4.40 -4.21
CA HIS A 158 10.10 5.12 -3.20
C HIS A 158 10.83 4.14 -2.29
N ALA A 159 10.18 3.06 -1.84
CA ALA A 159 10.82 2.05 -1.01
C ALA A 159 11.98 1.35 -1.73
N LYS A 160 11.81 1.01 -3.02
CA LYS A 160 12.89 0.43 -3.84
C LYS A 160 14.07 1.38 -4.00
N ILE A 161 13.82 2.66 -4.27
CA ILE A 161 14.88 3.68 -4.33
C ILE A 161 15.64 3.73 -3.01
N MET A 162 14.94 3.71 -1.87
CA MET A 162 15.61 3.69 -0.57
C MET A 162 16.46 2.43 -0.36
N CYS A 163 16.02 1.26 -0.87
CA CYS A 163 16.86 0.06 -0.88
C CYS A 163 18.12 0.28 -1.72
N ASP A 164 17.97 0.71 -2.98
CA ASP A 164 19.12 0.89 -3.89
C ASP A 164 20.11 1.95 -3.35
N GLU A 165 19.63 3.09 -2.83
CA GLU A 165 20.47 4.18 -2.30
C GLU A 165 21.22 3.83 -1.01
N THR A 166 20.72 2.84 -0.26
CA THR A 166 21.37 2.37 0.97
C THR A 166 22.23 1.14 0.73
N ASP A 167 22.35 0.67 -0.52
CA ASP A 167 23.28 -0.41 -0.85
C ASP A 167 24.72 0.05 -0.62
N GLY A 168 25.49 -0.76 0.10
CA GLY A 168 26.89 -0.45 0.44
C GLY A 168 27.10 0.48 1.63
N LEU A 169 26.03 1.02 2.22
CA LEU A 169 26.12 1.70 3.53
C LEU A 169 26.12 0.61 4.62
N ALA A 170 27.26 0.43 5.28
CA ALA A 170 27.29 -0.42 6.47
C ALA A 170 26.44 0.22 7.58
N PRO A 171 25.70 -0.56 8.38
CA PRO A 171 25.02 -0.01 9.54
C PRO A 171 26.05 0.64 10.47
N GLU A 172 25.76 1.84 10.97
CA GLU A 172 26.57 2.44 12.03
C GLU A 172 26.56 1.49 13.24
N VAL A 173 27.74 1.06 13.67
CA VAL A 173 27.96 0.07 14.73
C VAL A 173 27.77 0.71 16.11
#